data_AF-A0A2W1GD74-F1
#
_entry.id   AF-A0A2W1GD74-F1
#
_cell.length_a   1.000
_cell.length_b   1.000
_cell.length_c   1.000
_cell.angle_alpha   90.00
_cell.angle_beta   90.00
_cell.angle_gamma   90.00
#
_symmetry.space_group_name_H-M   'P 1'
#
loop_
_entity.id
_entity.type
_entity.pdbx_description
1 polymer ?
#
loop_
_entity_poly.entity_id
_entity_poly.type
_entity_poly.pdbx_seq_one_letter_code
_entity_poly.pdbx_strand_id
1 'polypeptide(L)'
;MSNFTTYLLTLPSHKRPRTALQSGATLLTGEVSPQVDVIQRLYTELNKAADSLDKAAPKKNEVHDLIQVALALMQAANQLTARVNAYAERMEELEGVLGEGDAKAGEEGDKVGEEEVEEEDGGESEDAAV
;
A
#
# COMPACT_ATOMS: atom_id res chain seq x y z
N MET A 1 -7.73 17.05 -11.93
CA MET A 1 -7.05 15.85 -11.38
C MET A 1 -7.18 15.88 -9.86
N SER A 2 -7.28 14.72 -9.20
CA SER A 2 -7.30 14.65 -7.74
C SER A 2 -5.97 15.10 -7.15
N ASN A 3 -5.99 15.77 -5.99
CA ASN A 3 -4.77 16.18 -5.26
C ASN A 3 -3.83 14.99 -4.98
N PHE A 4 -4.39 13.78 -4.79
CA PHE A 4 -3.62 12.56 -4.60
C PHE A 4 -2.88 12.14 -5.88
N THR A 5 -3.54 12.24 -7.04
CA THR A 5 -2.90 11.95 -8.33
C THR A 5 -1.73 12.90 -8.59
N THR A 6 -1.90 14.18 -8.27
CA THR A 6 -0.82 15.18 -8.34
C THR A 6 0.33 14.84 -7.40
N TYR A 7 0.04 14.44 -6.16
CA TYR A 7 1.05 14.02 -5.19
C TYR A 7 1.84 12.78 -5.68
N LEU A 8 1.17 11.76 -6.22
CA LEU A 8 1.85 10.58 -6.77
C LEU A 8 2.85 10.95 -7.88
N LEU A 9 2.56 11.96 -8.69
CA LEU A 9 3.46 12.40 -9.76
C LEU A 9 4.73 13.10 -9.23
N THR A 10 4.69 13.67 -8.03
CA THR A 10 5.88 14.25 -7.37
C THR A 10 6.83 13.20 -6.79
N LEU A 11 6.37 11.96 -6.61
CA LEU A 11 7.20 10.88 -6.08
C LEU A 11 8.08 10.25 -7.19
N PRO A 12 9.26 9.69 -6.83
CA PRO A 12 10.04 8.86 -7.73
C PRO A 12 9.21 7.70 -8.30
N SER A 13 9.41 7.36 -9.57
CA SER A 13 8.58 6.36 -10.30
C SER A 13 8.45 5.02 -9.58
N HIS A 14 9.52 4.53 -8.96
CA HIS A 14 9.54 3.27 -8.20
C HIS A 14 8.75 3.34 -6.88
N LYS A 15 8.50 4.52 -6.31
CA LYS A 15 7.73 4.70 -5.06
C LYS A 15 6.22 4.86 -5.31
N ARG A 16 5.82 5.31 -6.51
CA ARG A 16 4.41 5.62 -6.83
C ARG A 16 3.48 4.41 -6.63
N PRO A 17 3.81 3.19 -7.10
CA PRO A 17 2.91 2.04 -6.96
C PRO A 17 2.65 1.67 -5.50
N ARG A 18 3.71 1.63 -4.68
CA ARG A 18 3.62 1.33 -3.25
C ARG A 18 2.78 2.38 -2.51
N THR A 19 3.02 3.66 -2.76
CA THR A 19 2.24 4.73 -2.14
C THR A 19 0.78 4.73 -2.60
N ALA A 20 0.52 4.41 -3.87
CA ALA A 20 -0.85 4.24 -4.38
C ALA A 20 -1.58 3.08 -3.69
N LEU A 21 -0.91 1.94 -3.49
CA LEU A 21 -1.48 0.79 -2.80
C LEU A 21 -1.73 1.04 -1.33
N GLN A 22 -0.79 1.66 -0.63
CA GLN A 22 -0.97 2.03 0.77
C GLN A 22 -2.17 2.97 0.94
N SER A 23 -2.28 3.99 0.08
CA SER A 23 -3.45 4.88 0.10
C SER A 23 -4.74 4.14 -0.23
N GLY A 24 -4.72 3.20 -1.18
CA GLY A 24 -5.87 2.37 -1.52
C GLY A 24 -6.31 1.48 -0.35
N ALA A 25 -5.36 0.87 0.34
CA ALA A 25 -5.61 0.06 1.53
C ALA A 25 -6.19 0.92 2.68
N THR A 26 -5.66 2.13 2.91
CA THR A 26 -6.20 3.06 3.91
C THR A 26 -7.62 3.50 3.57
N LEU A 27 -7.93 3.76 2.30
CA LEU A 27 -9.30 4.10 1.89
C LEU A 27 -10.25 2.91 2.07
N LEU A 28 -9.79 1.71 1.73
CA LEU A 28 -10.57 0.50 1.93
C LEU A 28 -10.92 0.29 3.40
N THR A 29 -9.94 0.36 4.30
CA THR A 29 -10.17 0.09 5.73
C THR A 29 -10.84 1.24 6.46
N GLY A 30 -10.52 2.48 6.12
CA GLY A 30 -11.01 3.67 6.83
C GLY A 30 -12.36 4.18 6.35
N GLU A 31 -12.66 4.06 5.06
CA GLU A 31 -13.85 4.67 4.45
C GLU A 31 -14.82 3.60 3.92
N VAL A 32 -14.32 2.61 3.18
CA VAL A 32 -15.19 1.64 2.50
C VAL A 32 -15.69 0.55 3.45
N SER A 33 -14.83 -0.03 4.29
CA SER A 33 -15.21 -1.10 5.22
C SER A 33 -16.36 -0.70 6.16
N PRO A 34 -16.34 0.46 6.84
CA PRO A 34 -17.47 0.89 7.67
C PRO A 34 -18.77 1.06 6.88
N GLN A 35 -18.69 1.53 5.63
CA GLN A 35 -19.86 1.67 4.76
C GLN A 35 -20.44 0.30 4.39
N VAL A 36 -19.60 -0.70 4.15
CA VAL A 36 -20.06 -2.08 3.89
C VAL A 36 -20.81 -2.66 5.09
N ASP A 37 -20.32 -2.43 6.31
CA ASP A 37 -20.99 -2.87 7.54
C ASP A 37 -22.38 -2.23 7.69
N VAL A 38 -22.49 -0.93 7.40
CA VAL A 38 -23.77 -0.21 7.40
C VAL A 38 -24.71 -0.78 6.34
N ILE A 39 -24.22 -1.02 5.12
CA ILE A 39 -25.02 -1.59 4.03
C ILE A 39 -25.51 -2.99 4.38
N GLN A 40 -24.67 -3.82 5.01
CA GLN A 40 -25.05 -5.17 5.43
C GLN A 40 -26.14 -5.15 6.51
N ARG A 41 -26.07 -4.20 7.44
CA ARG A 41 -27.13 -3.97 8.43
C ARG A 41 -28.43 -3.54 7.77
N LEU A 42 -28.37 -2.55 6.86
CA LEU A 42 -29.54 -2.08 6.11
C LEU A 42 -30.15 -3.19 5.26
N TYR A 43 -29.33 -3.99 4.58
CA TYR A 43 -29.77 -5.16 3.83
C TYR A 43 -30.56 -6.14 4.72
N THR A 44 -30.07 -6.38 5.94
CA THR A 44 -30.75 -7.29 6.90
C THR A 44 -32.08 -6.71 7.37
N GLU A 45 -32.13 -5.42 7.66
CA GLU A 45 -33.35 -4.72 8.08
C GLU A 45 -34.38 -4.65 6.94
N LEU A 46 -33.94 -4.39 5.70
CA LEU A 46 -34.79 -4.37 4.52
C LEU A 46 -35.39 -5.75 4.21
N ASN A 47 -34.62 -6.84 4.35
CA ASN A 47 -35.17 -8.19 4.17
C ASN A 47 -36.26 -8.51 5.21
N LYS A 48 -36.04 -8.15 6.48
CA LYS A 48 -37.08 -8.30 7.53
C LYS A 48 -38.33 -7.47 7.21
N ALA A 49 -38.16 -6.25 6.72
CA ALA A 49 -39.27 -5.42 6.28
C ALA A 49 -40.01 -6.03 5.07
N ALA A 50 -39.30 -6.58 4.09
CA ALA A 50 -39.87 -7.27 2.94
C ALA A 50 -40.71 -8.50 3.34
N ASP A 51 -40.24 -9.27 4.32
CA ASP A 51 -40.92 -10.47 4.83
C ASP A 51 -42.20 -10.14 5.60
N SER A 52 -42.24 -8.99 6.27
CA SER A 52 -43.41 -8.50 7.01
C SER A 52 -44.43 -7.75 6.14
N LEU A 53 -44.07 -7.37 4.91
CA LEU A 53 -44.95 -6.69 3.96
C LEU A 53 -45.86 -7.69 3.23
N ASP A 54 -47.17 -7.42 3.29
CA ASP A 54 -48.18 -8.12 2.49
C ASP A 54 -47.82 -8.12 1.00
N LYS A 55 -48.12 -9.23 0.32
CA LYS A 55 -47.76 -9.43 -1.10
C LYS A 55 -48.32 -8.36 -2.05
N ALA A 56 -49.39 -7.68 -1.66
CA ALA A 56 -50.03 -6.63 -2.45
C ALA A 56 -49.60 -5.19 -2.04
N ALA A 57 -48.69 -5.04 -1.07
CA ALA A 57 -48.27 -3.74 -0.59
C ALA A 57 -47.43 -3.01 -1.67
N PRO A 58 -47.80 -1.78 -2.09
CA PRO A 58 -47.09 -1.05 -3.14
C PRO A 58 -45.62 -0.77 -2.79
N LYS A 59 -45.30 -0.64 -1.50
CA LYS A 59 -43.93 -0.42 -0.99
C LYS A 59 -43.03 -1.66 -1.06
N LYS A 60 -43.58 -2.85 -1.34
CA LYS A 60 -42.81 -4.09 -1.40
C LYS A 60 -41.78 -4.09 -2.53
N ASN A 61 -42.14 -3.50 -3.67
CA ASN A 61 -41.23 -3.38 -4.82
C ASN A 61 -40.07 -2.44 -4.50
N GLU A 62 -40.33 -1.29 -3.87
CA GLU A 62 -39.29 -0.35 -3.45
C GLU A 62 -38.31 -0.97 -2.45
N VAL A 63 -38.81 -1.75 -1.48
CA VAL A 63 -37.96 -2.48 -0.53
C VAL A 63 -37.12 -3.53 -1.26
N HIS A 64 -37.69 -4.23 -2.25
CA HIS A 64 -36.95 -5.22 -3.04
C HIS A 64 -35.86 -4.58 -3.89
N ASP A 65 -36.13 -3.43 -4.52
CA ASP A 65 -35.14 -2.68 -5.29
C ASP A 65 -33.98 -2.23 -4.39
N LEU A 66 -34.27 -1.73 -3.18
CA LEU A 66 -33.25 -1.35 -2.21
C LEU A 66 -32.40 -2.55 -1.75
N ILE A 67 -33.00 -3.74 -1.59
CA ILE A 67 -32.26 -4.98 -1.29
C ILE A 67 -31.28 -5.31 -2.43
N GLN A 68 -31.71 -5.20 -3.69
CA GLN A 68 -30.83 -5.47 -4.84
C GLN A 68 -29.69 -4.46 -4.93
N VAL A 69 -29.96 -3.17 -4.68
CA VAL A 69 -28.92 -2.13 -4.65
C VAL A 69 -27.91 -2.40 -3.53
N ALA A 70 -28.37 -2.72 -2.32
CA ALA A 70 -27.50 -3.05 -1.20
C ALA A 70 -26.59 -4.26 -1.53
N LEU A 71 -27.15 -5.30 -2.17
CA LEU A 71 -26.37 -6.46 -2.61
C LEU A 71 -25.28 -6.08 -3.63
N ALA A 72 -25.63 -5.27 -4.63
CA ALA A 72 -24.70 -4.83 -5.66
C ALA A 72 -23.54 -3.99 -5.07
N LEU A 73 -23.83 -3.12 -4.11
CA LEU A 73 -22.81 -2.31 -3.43
C LEU A 73 -21.84 -3.18 -2.61
N MET A 74 -22.34 -4.18 -1.87
CA MET A 74 -21.49 -5.13 -1.15
C MET A 74 -20.58 -5.90 -2.11
N GLN A 75 -21.10 -6.35 -3.26
CA GLN A 75 -20.30 -7.05 -4.27
C GLN A 75 -19.21 -6.15 -4.87
N ALA A 76 -19.53 -4.90 -5.17
CA ALA A 76 -18.55 -3.94 -5.71
C ALA A 76 -17.42 -3.67 -4.71
N ALA A 77 -17.74 -3.52 -3.42
CA ALA A 77 -16.74 -3.35 -2.36
C ALA A 77 -15.82 -4.58 -2.25
N ASN A 78 -16.37 -5.79 -2.29
CA ASN A 78 -15.57 -7.02 -2.26
C ASN A 78 -14.63 -7.14 -3.47
N GLN A 79 -15.11 -6.76 -4.66
CA GLN A 79 -14.27 -6.75 -5.86
C GLN A 79 -13.14 -5.73 -5.77
N LEU A 80 -13.40 -4.55 -5.19
CA LEU A 80 -12.38 -3.53 -4.98
C LEU A 80 -11.30 -4.03 -4.01
N THR A 81 -11.69 -4.64 -2.89
CA THR A 81 -10.77 -5.27 -1.94
C THR A 81 -9.91 -6.35 -2.59
N ALA A 82 -10.52 -7.25 -3.37
CA ALA A 82 -9.79 -8.30 -4.07
C ALA A 82 -8.75 -7.75 -5.06
N ARG A 83 -9.08 -6.67 -5.77
CA ARG A 83 -8.14 -6.01 -6.70
C ARG A 83 -6.97 -5.39 -5.95
N VAL A 84 -7.22 -4.69 -4.84
CA VAL A 84 -6.15 -4.09 -4.04
C VAL A 84 -5.21 -5.16 -3.48
N ASN A 85 -5.75 -6.28 -2.99
CA ASN A 85 -4.94 -7.40 -2.52
C ASN A 85 -4.09 -8.01 -3.66
N ALA A 86 -4.68 -8.26 -4.83
CA ALA A 86 -3.94 -8.80 -5.98
C ALA A 86 -2.83 -7.86 -6.46
N TYR A 87 -3.04 -6.53 -6.37
CA TYR A 87 -1.99 -5.57 -6.68
C TYR A 87 -0.90 -5.52 -5.60
N ALA A 88 -1.26 -5.74 -4.32
CA ALA A 88 -0.30 -5.83 -3.23
C ALA A 88 0.62 -7.06 -3.37
N GLU A 89 0.04 -8.23 -3.65
CA GLU A 89 0.81 -9.48 -3.87
C GLU A 89 1.79 -9.33 -5.04
N ARG A 90 1.35 -8.80 -6.19
CA ARG A 90 2.23 -8.56 -7.34
C ARG A 90 3.35 -7.57 -7.05
N MET A 91 3.11 -6.59 -6.18
CA MET A 91 4.15 -5.64 -5.79
C MET A 91 5.18 -6.30 -4.88
N GLU A 92 4.76 -7.17 -3.95
CA GLU A 92 5.66 -7.95 -3.12
C GLU A 92 6.54 -8.89 -3.96
N GLU A 93 5.97 -9.56 -4.96
CA GLU A 93 6.72 -10.39 -5.92
C GLU A 93 7.77 -9.56 -6.68
N LEU A 94 7.41 -8.38 -7.19
CA LEU A 94 8.33 -7.51 -7.93
C LEU A 94 9.44 -6.93 -7.06
N GLU A 95 9.13 -6.56 -5.81
CA GLU A 95 10.13 -6.09 -4.84
C GLU A 95 11.09 -7.21 -4.45
N GLY A 96 10.60 -8.45 -4.29
CA GLY A 96 11.44 -9.62 -4.02
C GLY A 96 12.43 -9.91 -5.15
N VAL A 97 11.97 -9.87 -6.40
CA VAL A 97 12.81 -10.10 -7.59
C VAL A 97 13.88 -9.02 -7.76
N LEU A 98 13.57 -7.76 -7.44
CA LEU A 98 14.54 -6.65 -7.50
C LEU A 98 15.54 -6.70 -6.35
N GLY A 99 15.12 -7.13 -5.14
CA GLY A 99 16.01 -7.29 -3.99
C GLY A 99 17.03 -8.42 -4.13
N GLU A 100 16.72 -9.46 -4.90
CA GLU A 100 17.66 -10.55 -5.21
C GLU A 100 18.71 -10.17 -6.28
N GLY A 101 18.46 -9.11 -7.06
CA GLY A 101 19.34 -8.67 -8.16
C GLY A 101 20.56 -7.84 -7.74
N ASP A 102 20.51 -7.16 -6.60
CA ASP A 102 21.60 -6.26 -6.14
C ASP A 102 22.64 -6.96 -5.23
N ALA A 103 22.41 -8.20 -4.79
CA ALA A 103 23.31 -8.89 -3.86
C ALA A 103 24.51 -9.61 -4.52
N LYS A 104 24.71 -9.48 -5.85
CA LYS A 104 25.71 -10.28 -6.61
C LYS A 104 26.70 -9.47 -7.46
N ALA A 105 26.77 -8.15 -7.31
CA ALA A 105 27.74 -7.32 -8.04
C ALA A 105 28.60 -6.50 -7.07
N GLY A 106 29.59 -7.12 -6.44
CA GLY A 106 30.50 -6.37 -5.57
C GLY A 106 31.48 -7.20 -4.77
N GLU A 107 32.14 -8.19 -5.36
CA GLU A 107 33.35 -8.75 -4.75
C GLU A 107 34.33 -9.27 -5.81
N GLU A 108 34.87 -8.36 -6.62
CA GLU A 108 36.13 -8.61 -7.33
C GLU A 108 37.06 -7.41 -7.15
N GLY A 109 38.10 -7.62 -6.33
CA GLY A 109 39.42 -7.02 -6.46
C GLY A 109 39.61 -5.60 -5.94
N ASP A 110 40.34 -5.45 -4.84
CA ASP A 110 41.67 -4.83 -4.95
C ASP A 110 42.56 -5.27 -3.78
N LYS A 111 43.69 -5.91 -4.11
CA LYS A 111 44.79 -6.16 -3.18
C LYS A 111 45.76 -5.00 -3.34
N VAL A 112 45.78 -4.07 -2.39
CA VAL A 112 46.90 -3.14 -2.26
C VAL A 112 47.70 -3.57 -1.04
N GLY A 113 48.91 -4.07 -1.31
CA GLY A 113 49.90 -4.39 -0.29
C GLY A 113 50.39 -3.12 0.38
N GLU A 114 50.40 -3.13 1.70
CA GLU A 114 51.14 -2.16 2.50
C GLU A 114 52.57 -2.70 2.62
N GLU A 115 53.45 -2.24 1.73
CA GLU A 115 54.88 -2.31 1.96
C GLU A 115 55.26 -1.27 3.03
N GLU A 116 56.01 -1.76 4.01
CA GLU A 116 56.66 -1.01 5.06
C GLU A 116 57.56 0.09 4.46
N VAL A 117 57.43 1.31 4.99
CA VAL A 117 58.48 2.33 4.83
C VAL A 117 58.89 2.74 6.24
N GLU A 118 60.00 2.15 6.69
CA GLU A 118 60.85 2.73 7.73
C GLU A 118 61.53 3.98 7.14
N GLU A 119 61.34 5.14 7.75
CA GLU A 119 62.35 6.18 7.74
C GLU A 119 62.61 6.62 9.18
N GLU A 120 63.78 6.21 9.69
CA GLU A 120 64.48 6.89 10.78
C GLU A 120 65.11 8.20 10.27
N ASP A 121 65.29 9.11 11.23
CA ASP A 121 66.38 10.09 11.36
C ASP A 121 66.07 11.58 11.08
N GLY A 122 66.63 12.41 11.95
CA GLY A 122 66.92 13.82 11.67
C GLY A 122 66.12 14.83 12.49
N GLY A 123 66.50 15.05 13.75
CA GLY A 123 65.97 16.13 14.59
C GLY A 123 66.49 17.53 14.23
N GLU A 124 65.82 18.57 14.75
CA GLU A 124 66.45 19.71 15.43
C GLU A 124 65.39 20.55 16.17
N SER A 125 65.84 21.09 17.28
CA SER A 125 65.14 21.84 18.34
C SER A 125 64.82 23.29 17.99
N GLU A 126 63.77 23.86 18.63
CA GLU A 126 63.74 25.23 19.18
C GLU A 126 62.50 25.34 20.10
N ASP A 127 62.71 25.33 21.42
CA ASP A 127 62.73 26.49 22.32
C ASP A 127 61.32 26.90 22.80
N ALA A 128 60.98 26.47 24.01
CA ALA A 128 59.73 26.82 24.69
C ALA A 128 60.07 27.46 26.04
N ALA A 129 59.70 28.74 26.13
CA ALA A 129 59.89 29.65 27.24
C ALA A 129 59.41 29.12 28.60
N VAL A 130 60.23 29.32 29.64
CA VAL A 130 59.84 29.72 31.01
C VAL A 130 60.91 30.66 31.58
#